data_AF-A0A661WR05-F1
#
_entry.id   AF-A0A661WR05-F1
#
_cell.length_a   1.000
_cell.length_b   1.000
_cell.length_c   1.000
_cell.angle_alpha   90.00
_cell.angle_beta   90.00
_cell.angle_gamma   90.00
#
_symmetry.space_group_name_H-M   'P 1'
#
loop_
_entity.id
_entity.type
_entity.pdbx_description
1 polymer ?
#
loop_
_entity_poly.entity_id
_entity_poly.type
_entity_poly.pdbx_seq_one_letter_code
_entity_poly.pdbx_strand_id
1 'polypeptide(L)'
;MKKSKLITGVVFLFVYFMICRSYAFNSPKAISNIHFWGYQIQSINVQGVSNTLAKSSYDMLVIEPTRTDWSSNDKNFDTHALVETLKNSKSSDAAYRKLVIAYIDIGEAEDWRWYWTWSEEWPKGAPKPADWPDYIVARDPDGWGGNYPVAFWDSDWKDIVIYGNNHPTNSERNYTSIIDEVIKDGFDGIYLDWVEAFEDSDVIAAASSAGKDSAVEMIKFINEMRAYATNFNPDFLIIQQNAASLCSGHPELFSTIDAIAQEGIWFEGKATDNWNDRKGYDIINPSDTINYYLNYLSQYKTASVPVFDCEYALFNAWDGYSNSYSKGYIPYCTRRSLGQLTTTPPPGYSVDTNNVIVLKSDFIKYKDRKKVDVLKFKDVTPDGLEQKFQNNGAIGILDGDTLEVFYWPQKLESKRGGKVWKYKKKKDAVIKYIPKNNKLIIKLWKQMPTNRIIYVID
;
A
#
# COMPACT_ATOMS: atom_id res chain seq x y z
N MET A 1 -6.21 51.62 -37.62
CA MET A 1 -5.77 51.19 -36.26
C MET A 1 -6.90 50.45 -35.54
N LYS A 2 -6.97 49.09 -35.56
CA LYS A 2 -7.76 48.26 -34.62
C LYS A 2 -7.70 46.74 -34.89
N LYS A 3 -6.56 46.18 -35.36
CA LYS A 3 -6.41 44.72 -35.56
C LYS A 3 -5.18 44.07 -34.90
N SER A 4 -4.29 44.83 -34.27
CA SER A 4 -3.06 44.28 -33.67
C SER A 4 -3.12 43.95 -32.17
N LYS A 5 -4.21 44.27 -31.46
CA LYS A 5 -4.31 44.01 -30.00
C LYS A 5 -4.97 42.69 -29.62
N LEU A 6 -5.68 42.03 -30.55
CA LEU A 6 -6.40 40.79 -30.25
C LEU A 6 -5.50 39.54 -30.34
N ILE A 7 -4.48 39.57 -31.21
CA ILE A 7 -3.57 38.44 -31.43
C ILE A 7 -2.59 38.30 -30.24
N THR A 8 -2.14 39.40 -29.66
CA THR A 8 -1.22 39.37 -28.50
C THR A 8 -1.90 38.83 -27.24
N GLY A 9 -3.20 39.11 -27.03
CA GLY A 9 -3.96 38.61 -25.88
C GLY A 9 -4.27 37.11 -25.97
N VAL A 10 -4.55 36.58 -27.16
CA VAL A 10 -4.81 35.14 -27.37
C VAL A 10 -3.51 34.33 -27.23
N VAL A 11 -2.38 34.84 -27.72
CA VAL A 11 -1.07 34.19 -27.55
C VAL A 11 -0.62 34.18 -26.08
N PHE A 12 -0.84 35.26 -25.32
CA PHE A 12 -0.59 35.28 -23.88
C PHE A 12 -1.47 34.31 -23.10
N LEU A 13 -2.76 34.19 -23.45
CA LEU A 13 -3.68 33.26 -22.81
C LEU A 13 -3.30 31.79 -23.10
N PHE A 14 -2.86 31.49 -24.33
CA PHE A 14 -2.42 30.14 -24.73
C PHE A 14 -1.10 29.72 -24.07
N VAL A 15 -0.14 30.66 -23.95
CA VAL A 15 1.14 30.43 -23.26
C VAL A 15 0.91 30.29 -21.75
N TYR A 16 0.02 31.09 -21.14
CA TYR A 16 -0.37 30.92 -19.74
C TYR A 16 -1.08 29.58 -19.50
N PHE A 17 -1.95 29.13 -20.42
CA PHE A 17 -2.61 27.82 -20.33
C PHE A 17 -1.63 26.64 -20.47
N MET A 18 -0.61 26.75 -21.32
CA MET A 18 0.46 25.74 -21.42
C MET A 18 1.36 25.72 -20.19
N ILE A 19 1.70 26.89 -19.62
CA ILE A 19 2.49 27.00 -18.39
C ILE A 19 1.70 26.44 -17.19
N CYS A 20 0.41 26.78 -17.04
CA CYS A 20 -0.44 26.20 -15.99
C CYS A 20 -0.65 24.68 -16.16
N ARG A 21 -0.72 24.16 -17.40
CA ARG A 21 -0.75 22.70 -17.65
C ARG A 21 0.56 22.00 -17.31
N SER A 22 1.71 22.65 -17.50
CA SER A 22 3.01 22.07 -17.18
C SER A 22 3.36 22.17 -15.70
N TYR A 23 2.82 23.16 -14.96
CA TYR A 23 2.89 23.21 -13.50
C TYR A 23 1.99 22.16 -12.81
N ALA A 24 0.81 21.86 -13.35
CA ALA A 24 -0.13 20.89 -12.75
C ALA A 24 0.43 19.45 -12.71
N PHE A 25 1.26 19.04 -13.68
CA PHE A 25 1.83 17.69 -13.71
C PHE A 25 2.80 17.39 -12.56
N ASN A 26 3.46 18.38 -11.96
CA ASN A 26 4.51 18.17 -10.96
C ASN A 26 4.01 18.26 -9.51
N SER A 27 2.78 18.74 -9.28
CA SER A 27 2.23 18.82 -7.93
C SER A 27 1.82 17.43 -7.42
N PRO A 28 2.15 17.06 -6.17
CA PRO A 28 1.65 15.83 -5.56
C PRO A 28 0.13 15.85 -5.48
N LYS A 29 -0.48 14.67 -5.63
CA LYS A 29 -1.89 14.51 -5.30
C LYS A 29 -2.09 14.71 -3.80
N ALA A 30 -3.04 15.56 -3.41
CA ALA A 30 -3.34 15.79 -2.00
C ALA A 30 -3.78 14.50 -1.31
N ILE A 31 -3.36 14.29 -0.06
CA ILE A 31 -3.67 13.06 0.71
C ILE A 31 -5.18 12.83 0.86
N SER A 32 -5.97 13.91 0.98
CA SER A 32 -7.43 13.87 1.05
C SER A 32 -8.11 13.39 -0.24
N ASN A 33 -7.38 13.39 -1.36
CA ASN A 33 -7.87 13.02 -2.69
C ASN A 33 -7.29 11.68 -3.16
N ILE A 34 -6.61 10.92 -2.31
CA ILE A 34 -6.10 9.59 -2.65
C ILE A 34 -7.29 8.62 -2.79
N HIS A 35 -7.38 7.97 -3.95
CA HIS A 35 -8.38 6.95 -4.25
C HIS A 35 -7.75 5.56 -4.27
N PHE A 36 -6.52 5.47 -4.80
CA PHE A 36 -5.77 4.22 -4.88
C PHE A 36 -4.39 4.41 -4.27
N TRP A 37 -4.01 3.53 -3.36
CA TRP A 37 -2.66 3.50 -2.80
C TRP A 37 -2.07 2.09 -2.93
N GLY A 38 -0.75 2.01 -2.95
CA GLY A 38 0.00 0.76 -2.96
C GLY A 38 0.97 0.70 -1.79
N TYR A 39 1.13 -0.49 -1.23
CA TYR A 39 2.04 -0.77 -0.13
C TYR A 39 2.96 -1.93 -0.52
N GLN A 40 4.27 -1.66 -0.62
CA GLN A 40 5.29 -2.65 -0.94
C GLN A 40 6.59 -2.27 -0.21
N ILE A 41 7.02 -3.07 0.77
CA ILE A 41 8.22 -2.79 1.59
C ILE A 41 9.29 -3.88 1.49
N GLN A 42 9.07 -4.88 0.63
CA GLN A 42 10.09 -5.89 0.33
C GLN A 42 10.38 -5.94 -1.18
N SER A 43 11.55 -6.48 -1.52
CA SER A 43 11.98 -6.70 -2.90
C SER A 43 12.04 -5.43 -3.77
N ILE A 44 12.23 -4.25 -3.17
CA ILE A 44 12.29 -2.96 -3.89
C ILE A 44 13.51 -2.88 -4.82
N ASN A 45 14.63 -3.46 -4.40
CA ASN A 45 15.87 -3.60 -5.15
C ASN A 45 15.77 -4.54 -6.38
N VAL A 46 14.70 -5.33 -6.52
CA VAL A 46 14.58 -6.30 -7.61
C VAL A 46 14.43 -5.59 -8.95
N GLN A 47 15.21 -6.04 -9.94
CA GLN A 47 15.21 -5.46 -11.29
C GLN A 47 13.79 -5.39 -11.87
N GLY A 48 13.40 -4.18 -12.30
CA GLY A 48 12.10 -3.93 -12.92
C GLY A 48 11.00 -3.48 -11.94
N VAL A 49 11.17 -3.65 -10.62
CA VAL A 49 10.19 -3.19 -9.63
C VAL A 49 9.97 -1.69 -9.70
N SER A 50 11.05 -0.90 -9.80
CA SER A 50 10.95 0.57 -10.03
C SER A 50 10.03 0.92 -11.22
N ASN A 51 10.17 0.22 -12.35
CA ASN A 51 9.32 0.43 -13.53
C ASN A 51 7.87 0.00 -13.28
N THR A 52 7.66 -1.11 -12.56
CA THR A 52 6.32 -1.61 -12.20
C THR A 52 5.60 -0.61 -11.29
N LEU A 53 6.28 -0.09 -10.27
CA LEU A 53 5.77 0.94 -9.36
C LEU A 53 5.45 2.23 -10.12
N ALA A 54 6.36 2.71 -10.98
CA ALA A 54 6.17 3.93 -11.77
C ALA A 54 5.00 3.82 -12.77
N LYS A 55 4.81 2.66 -13.41
CA LYS A 55 3.72 2.43 -14.38
C LYS A 55 2.37 2.14 -13.72
N SER A 56 2.34 1.88 -12.42
CA SER A 56 1.08 1.70 -11.69
C SER A 56 0.19 2.94 -11.80
N SER A 57 -1.10 2.79 -11.57
CA SER A 57 -2.06 3.89 -11.50
C SER A 57 -2.38 4.27 -10.04
N TYR A 58 -1.53 3.90 -9.07
CA TYR A 58 -1.69 4.34 -7.68
C TYR A 58 -1.44 5.85 -7.55
N ASP A 59 -2.21 6.50 -6.68
CA ASP A 59 -2.04 7.91 -6.32
C ASP A 59 -0.95 8.10 -5.26
N MET A 60 -0.77 7.10 -4.38
CA MET A 60 0.24 7.08 -3.31
C MET A 60 0.92 5.71 -3.28
N LEU A 61 2.23 5.70 -3.03
CA LEU A 61 3.01 4.49 -2.81
C LEU A 61 3.73 4.61 -1.46
N VAL A 62 3.54 3.62 -0.59
CA VAL A 62 4.34 3.42 0.62
C VAL A 62 5.41 2.38 0.30
N ILE A 63 6.68 2.75 0.44
CA ILE A 63 7.83 1.91 0.09
C ILE A 63 8.95 1.99 1.13
N GLU A 64 9.76 0.94 1.17
CA GLU A 64 10.94 0.80 2.03
C GLU A 64 12.11 1.70 1.54
N PRO A 65 12.72 2.54 2.41
CA PRO A 65 13.98 3.25 2.14
C PRO A 65 15.18 2.28 2.10
N THR A 66 15.24 1.48 1.04
CA THR A 66 16.08 0.26 0.90
C THR A 66 17.56 0.43 1.26
N ARG A 67 18.14 1.62 1.03
CA ARG A 67 19.56 1.91 1.35
C ARG A 67 19.88 2.01 2.85
N THR A 68 18.89 1.83 3.71
CA THR A 68 19.06 1.74 5.16
C THR A 68 19.26 0.29 5.64
N ASP A 69 19.00 -0.72 4.80
CA ASP A 69 19.36 -2.12 5.05
C ASP A 69 20.86 -2.34 4.79
N TRP A 70 21.60 -2.57 5.87
CA TRP A 70 23.05 -2.78 5.91
C TRP A 70 23.42 -4.26 6.09
N SER A 71 22.44 -5.17 6.17
CA SER A 71 22.67 -6.62 6.18
C SER A 71 23.10 -7.16 4.81
N SER A 72 22.92 -6.37 3.74
CA SER A 72 23.20 -6.78 2.36
C SER A 72 23.83 -5.67 1.51
N ASN A 73 23.91 -5.88 0.19
CA ASN A 73 24.33 -4.82 -0.75
C ASN A 73 23.26 -3.74 -0.96
N ASP A 74 22.09 -3.88 -0.34
CA ASP A 74 20.99 -2.94 -0.43
C ASP A 74 21.35 -1.56 0.12
N LYS A 75 22.31 -1.47 1.04
CA LYS A 75 22.94 -0.19 1.45
C LYS A 75 23.44 0.68 0.31
N ASN A 76 23.72 0.09 -0.86
CA ASN A 76 24.18 0.81 -2.06
C ASN A 76 23.05 1.09 -3.07
N PHE A 77 21.80 0.74 -2.75
CA PHE A 77 20.65 1.00 -3.61
C PHE A 77 20.41 2.51 -3.74
N ASP A 78 20.11 2.96 -4.96
CA ASP A 78 19.83 4.38 -5.22
C ASP A 78 18.35 4.69 -4.95
N THR A 79 18.00 4.77 -3.67
CA THR A 79 16.64 5.11 -3.21
C THR A 79 16.23 6.49 -3.73
N HIS A 80 17.14 7.47 -3.77
CA HIS A 80 16.86 8.80 -4.32
C HIS A 80 16.40 8.74 -5.78
N ALA A 81 17.12 8.01 -6.64
CA ALA A 81 16.71 7.85 -8.04
C ALA A 81 15.40 7.06 -8.19
N LEU A 82 15.12 6.10 -7.31
CA LEU A 82 13.82 5.43 -7.27
C LEU A 82 12.72 6.44 -6.94
N VAL A 83 12.85 7.20 -5.86
CA VAL A 83 11.86 8.18 -5.42
C VAL A 83 11.64 9.25 -6.49
N GLU A 84 12.70 9.75 -7.12
CA GLU A 84 12.60 10.68 -8.26
C GLU A 84 11.82 10.06 -9.43
N THR A 85 12.11 8.81 -9.78
CA THR A 85 11.39 8.08 -10.83
C THR A 85 9.88 7.97 -10.51
N LEU A 86 9.53 7.66 -9.28
CA LEU A 86 8.14 7.53 -8.85
C LEU A 86 7.42 8.89 -8.79
N LYS A 87 8.09 9.94 -8.32
CA LYS A 87 7.56 11.31 -8.31
C LYS A 87 7.43 11.91 -9.72
N ASN A 88 8.17 11.40 -10.70
CA ASN A 88 8.00 11.76 -12.12
C ASN A 88 6.92 10.93 -12.83
N SER A 89 6.24 10.03 -12.10
CA SER A 89 5.15 9.20 -12.63
C SER A 89 3.77 9.68 -12.20
N LYS A 90 2.74 9.27 -12.94
CA LYS A 90 1.39 9.82 -12.83
C LYS A 90 0.54 9.12 -11.77
N SER A 91 -0.30 9.89 -11.10
CA SER A 91 -1.44 9.39 -10.31
C SER A 91 -2.52 8.78 -11.21
N SER A 92 -3.56 8.20 -10.59
CA SER A 92 -4.65 7.49 -11.28
C SER A 92 -5.42 8.34 -12.30
N ASP A 93 -5.56 9.64 -12.05
CA ASP A 93 -6.26 10.60 -12.92
C ASP A 93 -5.34 11.25 -13.96
N ALA A 94 -4.05 10.90 -13.96
CA ALA A 94 -3.02 11.48 -14.80
C ALA A 94 -2.88 13.00 -14.72
N ALA A 95 -3.48 13.65 -13.71
CA ALA A 95 -3.46 15.09 -13.52
C ALA A 95 -2.38 15.55 -12.54
N TYR A 96 -1.97 14.66 -11.63
CA TYR A 96 -0.96 14.89 -10.60
C TYR A 96 0.16 13.84 -10.71
N ARG A 97 1.25 14.06 -9.96
CA ARG A 97 2.19 12.99 -9.66
C ARG A 97 1.76 12.16 -8.45
N LYS A 98 2.35 10.98 -8.32
CA LYS A 98 2.20 10.15 -7.12
C LYS A 98 2.77 10.82 -5.88
N LEU A 99 2.17 10.55 -4.72
CA LEU A 99 2.83 10.66 -3.41
C LEU A 99 3.73 9.45 -3.21
N VAL A 100 4.94 9.67 -2.67
CA VAL A 100 5.88 8.59 -2.33
C VAL A 100 6.24 8.74 -0.85
N ILE A 101 5.88 7.74 -0.06
CA ILE A 101 5.98 7.75 1.41
C ILE A 101 6.97 6.68 1.85
N ALA A 102 7.90 7.03 2.73
CA ALA A 102 8.86 6.09 3.30
C ALA A 102 8.23 5.33 4.46
N TYR A 103 8.31 4.01 4.43
CA TYR A 103 8.09 3.17 5.61
C TYR A 103 9.25 3.38 6.60
N ILE A 104 8.93 3.60 7.88
CA ILE A 104 9.91 3.62 8.96
C ILE A 104 9.31 2.94 10.20
N ASP A 105 10.09 2.09 10.86
CA ASP A 105 9.75 1.63 12.20
C ASP A 105 10.24 2.66 13.24
N ILE A 106 9.35 3.06 14.15
CA ILE A 106 9.68 4.02 15.22
C ILE A 106 9.55 3.42 16.62
N GLY A 107 8.98 2.24 16.75
CA GLY A 107 8.71 1.55 18.02
C GLY A 107 9.62 0.36 18.28
N GLU A 108 10.36 -0.09 17.25
CA GLU A 108 11.37 -1.12 17.33
C GLU A 108 12.70 -0.69 16.69
N ALA A 109 13.80 -1.21 17.22
CA ALA A 109 15.11 -1.16 16.59
C ALA A 109 15.33 -2.44 15.77
N GLU A 110 15.74 -2.26 14.51
CA GLU A 110 15.94 -3.32 13.52
C GLU A 110 17.45 -3.62 13.34
N ASP A 111 17.87 -4.86 13.55
CA ASP A 111 19.30 -5.23 13.59
C ASP A 111 20.04 -5.21 12.25
N TRP A 112 19.30 -5.12 11.15
CA TRP A 112 19.85 -4.94 9.81
C TRP A 112 20.06 -3.48 9.42
N ARG A 113 19.66 -2.50 10.25
CA ARG A 113 19.77 -1.08 9.90
C ARG A 113 21.16 -0.52 10.15
N TRP A 114 21.49 0.55 9.43
CA TRP A 114 22.79 1.24 9.52
C TRP A 114 23.22 1.69 10.93
N TYR A 115 22.28 1.91 11.84
CA TYR A 115 22.56 2.35 13.21
C TYR A 115 22.92 1.19 14.14
N TRP A 116 22.66 -0.06 13.73
CA TRP A 116 22.93 -1.23 14.55
C TRP A 116 24.44 -1.52 14.57
N THR A 117 25.06 -1.33 15.74
CA THR A 117 26.50 -1.58 15.96
C THR A 117 26.75 -2.58 17.08
N TRP A 118 25.69 -3.27 17.52
CA TRP A 118 25.70 -4.15 18.68
C TRP A 118 25.65 -5.62 18.25
N SER A 119 25.76 -6.53 19.22
CA SER A 119 25.56 -7.96 18.98
C SER A 119 24.16 -8.28 18.44
N GLU A 120 24.03 -9.28 17.56
CA GLU A 120 22.82 -9.57 16.74
C GLU A 120 21.78 -10.49 17.42
N GLU A 121 21.97 -10.90 18.68
CA GLU A 121 21.03 -11.85 19.30
C GLU A 121 20.79 -11.58 20.80
N TRP A 122 19.52 -11.62 21.18
CA TRP A 122 19.10 -11.74 22.58
C TRP A 122 18.30 -13.04 22.81
N PRO A 123 18.98 -14.17 23.10
CA PRO A 123 18.34 -15.47 23.24
C PRO A 123 17.29 -15.52 24.36
N LYS A 124 16.25 -16.34 24.15
CA LYS A 124 15.23 -16.57 25.17
C LYS A 124 15.83 -17.15 26.45
N GLY A 125 15.57 -16.48 27.58
CA GLY A 125 16.10 -16.87 28.90
C GLY A 125 17.49 -16.30 29.23
N ALA A 126 18.15 -15.61 28.29
CA ALA A 126 19.39 -14.88 28.56
C ALA A 126 19.10 -13.45 29.06
N PRO A 127 20.03 -12.84 29.84
CA PRO A 127 19.98 -11.40 30.13
C PRO A 127 20.16 -10.58 28.85
N LYS A 128 19.71 -9.30 28.87
CA LYS A 128 19.97 -8.34 27.78
C LYS A 128 21.49 -8.28 27.52
N PRO A 129 21.96 -8.33 26.26
CA PRO A 129 23.38 -8.17 25.98
C PRO A 129 23.93 -6.85 26.53
N ALA A 130 25.15 -6.89 27.06
CA ALA A 130 25.73 -5.78 27.82
C ALA A 130 26.11 -4.57 26.94
N ASP A 131 26.30 -4.80 25.64
CA ASP A 131 26.61 -3.78 24.63
C ASP A 131 25.34 -3.12 24.06
N TRP A 132 24.15 -3.63 24.38
CA TRP A 132 22.90 -3.08 23.86
C TRP A 132 22.47 -1.82 24.61
N PRO A 133 21.95 -0.80 23.90
CA PRO A 133 21.45 0.42 24.51
C PRO A 133 20.35 0.18 25.54
N ASP A 134 20.25 1.07 26.52
CA ASP A 134 19.23 1.00 27.57
C ASP A 134 17.82 1.29 27.05
N TYR A 135 17.71 1.99 25.92
CA TYR A 135 16.42 2.20 25.27
C TYR A 135 15.85 0.92 24.65
N ILE A 136 16.63 -0.14 24.42
CA ILE A 136 16.06 -1.44 24.01
C ILE A 136 15.53 -2.14 25.25
N VAL A 137 14.20 -2.22 25.36
CA VAL A 137 13.51 -2.63 26.60
C VAL A 137 13.05 -4.08 26.60
N ALA A 138 12.87 -4.67 25.43
CA ALA A 138 12.36 -6.03 25.30
C ALA A 138 13.07 -6.81 24.17
N ARG A 139 12.83 -8.12 24.17
CA ARG A 139 13.19 -8.99 23.04
C ARG A 139 12.17 -8.82 21.92
N ASP A 140 12.53 -9.31 20.73
CA ASP A 140 11.60 -9.61 19.63
C ASP A 140 10.25 -10.15 20.16
N PRO A 141 9.15 -9.41 19.94
CA PRO A 141 7.87 -9.64 20.60
C PRO A 141 6.96 -10.64 19.84
N ASP A 142 7.09 -10.76 18.52
CA ASP A 142 6.07 -11.42 17.69
C ASP A 142 6.62 -12.28 16.53
N GLY A 143 7.93 -12.48 16.45
CA GLY A 143 8.58 -13.44 15.57
C GLY A 143 9.10 -12.88 14.25
N TRP A 144 9.09 -11.55 14.09
CA TRP A 144 9.90 -10.88 13.09
C TRP A 144 11.35 -10.75 13.59
N GLY A 145 12.14 -11.78 13.30
CA GLY A 145 13.53 -11.86 13.73
C GLY A 145 14.31 -10.57 13.45
N GLY A 146 14.89 -9.99 14.50
CA GLY A 146 15.77 -8.82 14.44
C GLY A 146 15.12 -7.48 14.79
N ASN A 147 13.84 -7.47 15.20
CA ASN A 147 13.19 -6.28 15.76
C ASN A 147 13.19 -6.30 17.29
N TYR A 148 13.38 -5.14 17.91
CA TYR A 148 13.46 -5.02 19.37
C TYR A 148 12.73 -3.79 19.89
N PRO A 149 11.69 -3.94 20.74
CA PRO A 149 10.93 -2.82 21.25
C PRO A 149 11.80 -1.82 22.00
N VAL A 150 11.56 -0.54 21.74
CA VAL A 150 12.33 0.56 22.31
C VAL A 150 11.50 1.48 23.21
N ALA A 151 12.17 2.05 24.21
CA ALA A 151 11.72 3.24 24.92
C ALA A 151 11.81 4.45 23.97
N PHE A 152 10.83 4.60 23.09
CA PHE A 152 10.84 5.59 22.00
C PHE A 152 10.95 7.07 22.47
N TRP A 153 10.76 7.34 23.76
CA TRP A 153 10.98 8.67 24.36
C TRP A 153 12.45 8.96 24.67
N ASP A 154 13.32 7.96 24.65
CA ASP A 154 14.74 8.07 24.98
C ASP A 154 15.48 8.99 24.00
N SER A 155 16.42 9.78 24.51
CA SER A 155 17.12 10.77 23.70
C SER A 155 18.01 10.15 22.64
N ASP A 156 18.62 8.99 22.91
CA ASP A 156 19.53 8.34 21.97
C ASP A 156 18.73 7.69 20.83
N TRP A 157 17.57 7.11 21.14
CA TRP A 157 16.64 6.66 20.09
C TRP A 157 16.12 7.83 19.25
N LYS A 158 15.70 8.92 19.88
CA LYS A 158 15.29 10.14 19.15
C LYS A 158 16.42 10.72 18.31
N ASP A 159 17.67 10.57 18.72
CA ASP A 159 18.81 10.99 17.92
C ASP A 159 18.97 10.14 16.66
N ILE A 160 18.79 8.82 16.74
CA ILE A 160 18.78 7.92 15.57
C ILE A 160 17.64 8.27 14.61
N VAL A 161 16.42 8.46 15.13
CA VAL A 161 15.23 8.67 14.29
C VAL A 161 15.16 10.09 13.74
N ILE A 162 15.38 11.11 14.58
CA ILE A 162 15.09 12.51 14.26
C ILE A 162 16.36 13.32 14.00
N TYR A 163 17.23 13.44 14.99
CA TYR A 163 18.18 14.57 15.05
C TYR A 163 19.54 14.27 14.40
N GLY A 164 20.06 13.06 14.59
CA GLY A 164 21.33 12.58 14.02
C GLY A 164 22.57 13.29 14.56
N ASN A 165 22.54 13.85 15.77
CA ASN A 165 23.65 14.63 16.32
C ASN A 165 24.89 13.76 16.59
N ASN A 166 24.69 12.51 16.98
CA ASN A 166 25.75 11.55 17.32
C ASN A 166 26.04 10.55 16.20
N HIS A 167 25.40 10.71 15.04
CA HIS A 167 25.48 9.81 13.90
C HIS A 167 25.96 10.57 12.65
N PRO A 168 27.21 11.04 12.60
CA PRO A 168 27.70 11.82 11.46
C PRO A 168 27.69 11.00 10.16
N THR A 169 27.65 11.72 9.04
CA THR A 169 27.88 11.13 7.71
C THR A 169 29.29 10.55 7.62
N ASN A 170 29.47 9.56 6.73
CA ASN A 170 30.77 8.96 6.44
C ASN A 170 30.89 8.64 4.93
N SER A 171 31.93 7.91 4.53
CA SER A 171 32.15 7.56 3.11
C SER A 171 31.10 6.63 2.52
N GLU A 172 30.35 5.90 3.35
CA GLU A 172 29.30 4.96 2.93
C GLU A 172 27.89 5.56 3.09
N ARG A 173 27.72 6.66 3.84
CA ARG A 173 26.42 7.20 4.23
C ARG A 173 26.42 8.73 4.28
N ASN A 174 25.51 9.37 3.55
CA ASN A 174 25.39 10.84 3.46
C ASN A 174 24.24 11.44 4.27
N TYR A 175 23.57 10.64 5.10
CA TYR A 175 22.52 11.06 6.03
C TYR A 175 22.99 10.88 7.48
N THR A 176 22.28 11.49 8.43
CA THR A 176 22.63 11.43 9.86
C THR A 176 21.59 10.72 10.71
N SER A 177 20.30 10.89 10.43
CA SER A 177 19.17 10.19 11.08
C SER A 177 18.26 9.52 10.06
N ILE A 178 17.27 8.75 10.51
CA ILE A 178 16.22 8.18 9.65
C ILE A 178 15.47 9.29 8.92
N ILE A 179 15.03 10.34 9.61
CA ILE A 179 14.27 11.42 8.96
C ILE A 179 15.14 12.23 7.99
N ASP A 180 16.42 12.49 8.32
CA ASP A 180 17.35 13.16 7.39
C ASP A 180 17.56 12.34 6.11
N GLU A 181 17.60 11.01 6.21
CA GLU A 181 17.65 10.10 5.05
C GLU A 181 16.42 10.26 4.16
N VAL A 182 15.23 10.14 4.75
CA VAL A 182 13.95 10.22 4.03
C VAL A 182 13.81 11.58 3.32
N ILE A 183 14.21 12.66 3.97
CA ILE A 183 14.22 14.01 3.39
C ILE A 183 15.20 14.12 2.22
N LYS A 184 16.43 13.61 2.38
CA LYS A 184 17.47 13.65 1.32
C LYS A 184 17.10 12.80 0.11
N ASP A 185 16.42 11.70 0.31
CA ASP A 185 15.95 10.83 -0.78
C ASP A 185 14.69 11.38 -1.45
N GLY A 186 14.10 12.43 -0.89
CA GLY A 186 13.08 13.24 -1.54
C GLY A 186 11.66 12.69 -1.39
N PHE A 187 11.42 11.84 -0.39
CA PHE A 187 10.09 11.35 -0.04
C PHE A 187 9.15 12.52 0.34
N ASP A 188 7.85 12.32 0.14
CA ASP A 188 6.82 13.30 0.50
C ASP A 188 6.36 13.19 1.96
N GLY A 189 6.74 12.12 2.66
CA GLY A 189 6.36 11.87 4.04
C GLY A 189 6.83 10.52 4.56
N ILE A 190 6.39 10.19 5.77
CA ILE A 190 6.69 8.93 6.47
C ILE A 190 5.42 8.18 6.87
N TYR A 191 5.53 6.85 6.84
CA TYR A 191 4.55 5.88 7.29
C TYR A 191 5.16 5.17 8.50
N LEU A 192 4.56 5.38 9.67
CA LEU A 192 5.13 5.07 10.98
C LEU A 192 4.66 3.70 11.45
N ASP A 193 5.52 2.69 11.37
CA ASP A 193 5.26 1.37 11.93
C ASP A 193 5.53 1.33 13.44
N TRP A 194 4.93 0.33 14.08
CA TRP A 194 5.11 0.01 15.49
C TRP A 194 4.76 1.16 16.44
N VAL A 195 3.78 1.95 16.03
CA VAL A 195 3.13 2.91 16.93
C VAL A 195 2.52 2.16 18.12
N GLU A 196 2.11 0.90 17.95
CA GLU A 196 1.65 -0.04 18.98
C GLU A 196 2.63 -0.25 20.13
N ALA A 197 3.90 0.13 20.00
CA ALA A 197 4.84 0.15 21.13
C ALA A 197 4.27 0.89 22.34
N PHE A 198 3.38 1.88 22.13
CA PHE A 198 2.72 2.57 23.25
C PHE A 198 1.86 1.66 24.13
N GLU A 199 1.32 0.58 23.57
CA GLU A 199 0.46 -0.40 24.26
C GLU A 199 1.17 -1.74 24.57
N ASP A 200 2.45 -1.87 24.20
CA ASP A 200 3.28 -3.02 24.58
C ASP A 200 3.55 -3.03 26.10
N SER A 201 3.48 -4.21 26.71
CA SER A 201 3.58 -4.33 28.17
C SER A 201 4.97 -4.02 28.73
N ASP A 202 6.04 -4.38 28.03
CA ASP A 202 7.40 -4.12 28.47
C ASP A 202 7.73 -2.62 28.29
N VAL A 203 7.27 -2.02 27.19
CA VAL A 203 7.37 -0.58 26.95
C VAL A 203 6.55 0.22 27.98
N ILE A 204 5.31 -0.18 28.30
CA ILE A 204 4.50 0.45 29.37
C ILE A 204 5.23 0.37 30.71
N ALA A 205 5.84 -0.77 31.04
CA ALA A 205 6.57 -0.93 32.29
C ALA A 205 7.81 -0.03 32.35
N ALA A 206 8.54 0.09 31.24
CA ALA A 206 9.67 1.02 31.10
C ALA A 206 9.24 2.48 31.22
N ALA A 207 8.16 2.88 30.55
CA ALA A 207 7.57 4.22 30.63
C ALA A 207 7.19 4.56 32.08
N SER A 208 6.46 3.64 32.73
CA SER A 208 6.01 3.81 34.11
C SER A 208 7.19 3.95 35.08
N SER A 209 8.24 3.16 34.88
CA SER A 209 9.48 3.23 35.69
C SER A 209 10.22 4.56 35.51
N ALA A 210 10.11 5.16 34.33
CA ALA A 210 10.62 6.50 34.02
C ALA A 210 9.67 7.65 34.41
N GLY A 211 8.52 7.35 35.03
CA GLY A 211 7.51 8.35 35.38
C GLY A 211 6.80 8.98 34.18
N LYS A 212 6.67 8.22 33.09
CA LYS A 212 6.07 8.62 31.81
C LYS A 212 4.80 7.82 31.52
N ASP A 213 3.97 8.38 30.64
CA ASP A 213 2.82 7.71 30.03
C ASP A 213 3.16 7.41 28.57
N SER A 214 3.12 6.14 28.18
CA SER A 214 3.58 5.69 26.86
C SER A 214 2.74 6.29 25.71
N ALA A 215 1.42 6.40 25.88
CA ALA A 215 0.55 7.02 24.87
C ALA A 215 0.91 8.50 24.64
N VAL A 216 1.06 9.25 25.72
CA VAL A 216 1.46 10.67 25.68
C VAL A 216 2.85 10.83 25.03
N GLU A 217 3.81 9.97 25.38
CA GLU A 217 5.15 10.05 24.82
C GLU A 217 5.19 9.66 23.33
N MET A 218 4.35 8.73 22.88
CA MET A 218 4.26 8.36 21.46
C MET A 218 3.74 9.54 20.64
N ILE A 219 2.69 10.22 21.11
CA ILE A 219 2.15 11.41 20.44
C ILE A 219 3.19 12.54 20.40
N LYS A 220 3.92 12.77 21.49
CA LYS A 220 5.03 13.75 21.50
C LYS A 220 6.11 13.39 20.50
N PHE A 221 6.47 12.12 20.41
CA PHE A 221 7.50 11.65 19.49
C PHE A 221 7.08 11.89 18.04
N ILE A 222 5.85 11.52 17.66
CA ILE A 222 5.28 11.80 16.33
C ILE A 222 5.27 13.32 16.05
N ASN A 223 4.90 14.14 17.04
CA ASN A 223 4.88 15.59 16.88
C ASN A 223 6.30 16.19 16.75
N GLU A 224 7.31 15.65 17.44
CA GLU A 224 8.72 16.02 17.27
C GLU A 224 9.20 15.69 15.85
N MET A 225 8.85 14.51 15.32
CA MET A 225 9.14 14.14 13.93
C MET A 225 8.52 15.11 12.94
N ARG A 226 7.23 15.45 13.11
CA ARG A 226 6.55 16.47 12.29
C ARG A 226 7.27 17.81 12.36
N ALA A 227 7.56 18.29 13.57
CA ALA A 227 8.21 19.59 13.76
C ALA A 227 9.59 19.64 13.10
N TYR A 228 10.35 18.55 13.17
CA TYR A 228 11.64 18.45 12.49
C TYR A 228 11.46 18.46 10.96
N ALA A 229 10.64 17.55 10.42
CA ALA A 229 10.52 17.36 8.98
C ALA A 229 9.90 18.58 8.26
N THR A 230 8.95 19.27 8.91
CA THR A 230 8.29 20.46 8.34
C THR A 230 9.20 21.69 8.23
N ASN A 231 10.35 21.71 8.92
CA ASN A 231 11.38 22.73 8.69
C ASN A 231 12.05 22.58 7.32
N PHE A 232 12.02 21.38 6.73
CA PHE A 232 12.62 21.08 5.42
C PHE A 232 11.58 20.98 4.31
N ASN A 233 10.42 20.36 4.60
CA ASN A 233 9.29 20.27 3.70
C ASN A 233 8.00 20.62 4.46
N PRO A 234 7.45 21.84 4.32
CA PRO A 234 6.23 22.25 5.01
C PRO A 234 5.00 21.36 4.73
N ASP A 235 5.01 20.63 3.62
CA ASP A 235 3.95 19.71 3.21
C ASP A 235 4.28 18.23 3.56
N PHE A 236 5.28 17.98 4.41
CA PHE A 236 5.70 16.62 4.79
C PHE A 236 4.59 15.87 5.53
N LEU A 237 4.23 14.70 5.01
CA LEU A 237 3.12 13.91 5.52
C LEU A 237 3.56 12.94 6.62
N ILE A 238 2.71 12.78 7.63
CA ILE A 238 2.86 11.80 8.71
C ILE A 238 1.66 10.85 8.68
N ILE A 239 1.90 9.57 8.42
CA ILE A 239 0.88 8.53 8.39
C ILE A 239 1.15 7.53 9.51
N GLN A 240 0.24 7.41 10.46
CA GLN A 240 0.32 6.40 11.52
C GLN A 240 -0.08 5.03 10.97
N GLN A 241 0.70 3.97 11.19
CA GLN A 241 0.25 2.59 11.01
C GLN A 241 -0.37 2.08 12.30
N ASN A 242 -1.48 1.34 12.18
CA ASN A 242 -2.18 0.64 13.24
C ASN A 242 -2.42 1.51 14.51
N ALA A 243 -2.28 0.92 15.71
CA ALA A 243 -2.45 1.60 17.00
C ALA A 243 -3.73 2.45 17.09
N ALA A 244 -4.85 1.97 16.53
CA ALA A 244 -6.08 2.76 16.41
C ALA A 244 -6.56 3.30 17.78
N SER A 245 -6.30 2.56 18.86
CA SER A 245 -6.55 2.92 20.26
C SER A 245 -5.85 4.19 20.75
N LEU A 246 -4.75 4.63 20.12
CA LEU A 246 -3.95 5.77 20.60
C LEU A 246 -4.75 7.07 20.72
N CYS A 247 -5.80 7.24 19.91
CA CYS A 247 -6.69 8.41 19.99
C CYS A 247 -7.53 8.48 21.28
N SER A 248 -7.62 7.39 22.04
CA SER A 248 -8.48 7.31 23.23
C SER A 248 -8.01 8.26 24.33
N GLY A 249 -8.75 9.35 24.52
CA GLY A 249 -8.37 10.40 25.49
C GLY A 249 -7.34 11.40 24.96
N HIS A 250 -6.96 11.29 23.68
CA HIS A 250 -5.91 12.06 23.04
C HIS A 250 -6.36 12.73 21.73
N PRO A 251 -7.33 13.67 21.77
CA PRO A 251 -7.81 14.35 20.57
C PRO A 251 -6.73 15.16 19.84
N GLU A 252 -5.64 15.55 20.52
CA GLU A 252 -4.48 16.21 19.93
C GLU A 252 -3.83 15.39 18.81
N LEU A 253 -3.92 14.05 18.87
CA LEU A 253 -3.38 13.15 17.85
C LEU A 253 -3.92 13.48 16.45
N PHE A 254 -5.20 13.85 16.32
CA PHE A 254 -5.83 14.13 15.04
C PHE A 254 -5.24 15.36 14.32
N SER A 255 -4.53 16.23 15.04
CA SER A 255 -3.77 17.34 14.45
C SER A 255 -2.28 17.02 14.23
N THR A 256 -1.81 15.92 14.81
CA THR A 256 -0.42 15.47 14.75
C THR A 256 -0.16 14.56 13.55
N ILE A 257 -1.17 13.88 13.02
CA ILE A 257 -1.07 12.97 11.85
C ILE A 257 -1.91 13.48 10.68
N ASP A 258 -1.49 13.17 9.45
CA ASP A 258 -2.23 13.49 8.23
C ASP A 258 -3.17 12.36 7.81
N ALA A 259 -2.90 11.12 8.25
CA ALA A 259 -3.74 9.95 8.06
C ALA A 259 -3.39 8.83 9.05
N ILE A 260 -4.29 7.85 9.16
CA ILE A 260 -4.01 6.54 9.76
C ILE A 260 -4.15 5.46 8.69
N ALA A 261 -3.33 4.42 8.78
CA ALA A 261 -3.43 3.22 8.00
C ALA A 261 -3.58 2.02 8.93
N GLN A 262 -4.67 1.26 8.80
CA GLN A 262 -4.91 0.08 9.62
C GLN A 262 -4.73 -1.18 8.77
N GLU A 263 -3.95 -2.13 9.28
CA GLU A 263 -3.80 -3.44 8.68
C GLU A 263 -4.81 -4.44 9.24
N GLY A 264 -5.28 -5.33 8.36
CA GLY A 264 -6.06 -6.51 8.72
C GLY A 264 -7.31 -6.20 9.54
N ILE A 265 -8.20 -5.30 9.10
CA ILE A 265 -9.46 -5.10 9.85
C ILE A 265 -10.30 -6.37 9.79
N TRP A 266 -10.51 -6.92 8.59
CA TRP A 266 -11.34 -8.10 8.34
C TRP A 266 -10.54 -9.36 7.98
N PHE A 267 -9.45 -9.22 7.22
CA PHE A 267 -8.65 -10.30 6.68
C PHE A 267 -7.17 -10.10 6.98
N GLU A 268 -6.63 -11.06 7.71
CA GLU A 268 -5.28 -11.13 8.24
C GLU A 268 -4.39 -12.08 7.42
N GLY A 269 -3.08 -11.94 7.58
CA GLY A 269 -2.07 -12.88 7.10
C GLY A 269 -1.13 -13.30 8.23
N LYS A 270 -0.28 -14.30 8.00
CA LYS A 270 0.73 -14.77 8.98
C LYS A 270 2.12 -15.03 8.38
N ALA A 271 2.23 -15.10 7.05
CA ALA A 271 3.52 -15.32 6.40
C ALA A 271 4.15 -13.97 6.03
N THR A 272 5.43 -13.85 6.34
CA THR A 272 6.18 -12.59 6.37
C THR A 272 7.02 -12.33 5.12
N ASP A 273 7.64 -13.36 4.52
CA ASP A 273 8.65 -13.10 3.46
C ASP A 273 8.23 -13.71 2.11
N ASN A 274 7.48 -14.80 2.14
CA ASN A 274 7.12 -15.53 0.92
C ASN A 274 5.77 -15.06 0.36
N TRP A 275 5.82 -14.29 -0.73
CA TRP A 275 4.67 -13.80 -1.50
C TRP A 275 3.61 -14.86 -1.86
N ASN A 276 4.02 -16.12 -1.99
CA ASN A 276 3.14 -17.22 -2.40
C ASN A 276 2.74 -18.15 -1.25
N ASP A 277 3.11 -17.83 -0.01
CA ASP A 277 2.66 -18.62 1.15
C ASP A 277 1.16 -18.40 1.39
N ARG A 278 0.42 -19.51 1.47
CA ARG A 278 -1.02 -19.52 1.69
C ARG A 278 -1.43 -19.03 3.08
N LYS A 279 -0.50 -18.95 4.02
CA LYS A 279 -0.72 -18.34 5.33
C LYS A 279 -0.69 -16.82 5.26
N GLY A 280 -0.20 -16.21 4.18
CA GLY A 280 -0.02 -14.76 4.05
C GLY A 280 -1.28 -13.94 3.78
N TYR A 281 -2.47 -14.56 3.75
CA TYR A 281 -3.72 -13.88 3.40
C TYR A 281 -4.99 -14.69 3.73
N ASP A 282 -6.16 -14.04 3.63
CA ASP A 282 -7.52 -14.57 3.77
C ASP A 282 -7.86 -15.20 5.13
N ILE A 283 -7.14 -14.85 6.20
CA ILE A 283 -7.47 -15.27 7.57
C ILE A 283 -8.51 -14.32 8.13
N ILE A 284 -9.74 -14.78 8.37
CA ILE A 284 -10.81 -13.91 8.89
C ILE A 284 -10.51 -13.52 10.34
N ASN A 285 -10.53 -12.23 10.64
CA ASN A 285 -10.37 -11.75 12.00
C ASN A 285 -11.63 -12.00 12.86
N PRO A 286 -11.47 -12.27 14.18
CA PRO A 286 -12.59 -12.43 15.09
C PRO A 286 -13.48 -11.18 15.13
N SER A 287 -14.78 -11.36 15.37
CA SER A 287 -15.74 -10.24 15.40
C SER A 287 -15.39 -9.19 16.46
N ASP A 288 -14.81 -9.58 17.59
CA ASP A 288 -14.40 -8.65 18.64
C ASP A 288 -13.23 -7.77 18.19
N THR A 289 -12.24 -8.34 17.48
CA THR A 289 -11.14 -7.60 16.85
C THR A 289 -11.66 -6.63 15.78
N ILE A 290 -12.58 -7.08 14.91
CA ILE A 290 -13.22 -6.20 13.92
C ILE A 290 -13.94 -5.05 14.62
N ASN A 291 -14.73 -5.34 15.66
CA ASN A 291 -15.47 -4.32 16.41
C ASN A 291 -14.54 -3.33 17.13
N TYR A 292 -13.42 -3.81 17.66
CA TYR A 292 -12.39 -2.99 18.26
C TYR A 292 -11.85 -1.95 17.28
N TYR A 293 -11.39 -2.39 16.09
CA TYR A 293 -10.90 -1.47 15.06
C TYR A 293 -11.98 -0.51 14.59
N LEU A 294 -13.18 -1.00 14.29
CA LEU A 294 -14.29 -0.16 13.84
C LEU A 294 -14.68 0.91 14.87
N ASN A 295 -14.61 0.60 16.16
CA ASN A 295 -14.88 1.57 17.22
C ASN A 295 -13.88 2.73 17.20
N TYR A 296 -12.58 2.44 17.19
CA TYR A 296 -11.56 3.49 17.21
C TYR A 296 -11.45 4.23 15.88
N LEU A 297 -11.44 3.54 14.74
CA LEU A 297 -11.34 4.17 13.41
C LEU A 297 -12.51 5.12 13.11
N SER A 298 -13.68 4.90 13.71
CA SER A 298 -14.81 5.84 13.59
C SER A 298 -14.50 7.24 14.17
N GLN A 299 -13.61 7.32 15.16
CA GLN A 299 -13.19 8.59 15.77
C GLN A 299 -12.30 9.38 14.81
N TYR A 300 -11.34 8.72 14.14
CA TYR A 300 -10.52 9.32 13.07
C TYR A 300 -11.39 9.85 11.93
N LYS A 301 -12.38 9.06 11.49
CA LYS A 301 -13.34 9.51 10.46
C LYS A 301 -14.15 10.72 10.91
N THR A 302 -14.58 10.76 12.17
CA THR A 302 -15.30 11.90 12.74
C THR A 302 -14.42 13.16 12.78
N ALA A 303 -13.13 12.99 13.06
CA ALA A 303 -12.12 14.05 12.99
C ALA A 303 -11.67 14.40 11.56
N SER A 304 -12.26 13.80 10.53
CA SER A 304 -11.89 13.96 9.11
C SER A 304 -10.45 13.53 8.78
N VAL A 305 -9.86 12.67 9.60
CA VAL A 305 -8.57 12.02 9.29
C VAL A 305 -8.82 10.87 8.29
N PRO A 306 -8.14 10.86 7.12
CA PRO A 306 -8.19 9.74 6.19
C PRO A 306 -7.79 8.41 6.87
N VAL A 307 -8.51 7.35 6.51
CA VAL A 307 -8.23 5.98 6.97
C VAL A 307 -7.89 5.15 5.74
N PHE A 308 -6.61 4.80 5.62
CA PHE A 308 -6.12 3.78 4.69
C PHE A 308 -6.31 2.40 5.33
N ASP A 309 -6.68 1.43 4.52
CA ASP A 309 -7.05 0.09 5.01
C ASP A 309 -6.31 -0.97 4.21
N CYS A 310 -5.32 -1.62 4.84
CA CYS A 310 -4.52 -2.66 4.23
C CYS A 310 -5.06 -4.02 4.63
N GLU A 311 -5.76 -4.69 3.73
CA GLU A 311 -6.35 -6.00 3.98
C GLU A 311 -5.46 -7.10 3.40
N TYR A 312 -5.10 -8.10 4.19
CA TYR A 312 -4.37 -9.25 3.67
C TYR A 312 -5.35 -10.27 3.08
N ALA A 313 -5.88 -9.93 1.90
CA ALA A 313 -6.91 -10.70 1.22
C ALA A 313 -6.56 -10.95 -0.26
N LEU A 314 -6.68 -12.21 -0.69
CA LEU A 314 -6.51 -12.61 -2.09
C LEU A 314 -7.85 -13.06 -2.68
N PHE A 315 -8.43 -14.13 -2.14
CA PHE A 315 -9.72 -14.64 -2.61
C PHE A 315 -10.90 -13.84 -2.05
N ASN A 316 -10.72 -13.19 -0.90
CA ASN A 316 -11.71 -12.35 -0.25
C ASN A 316 -11.48 -10.84 -0.48
N ALA A 317 -10.57 -10.45 -1.39
CA ALA A 317 -10.25 -9.04 -1.66
C ALA A 317 -11.51 -8.17 -1.92
N TRP A 318 -12.50 -8.69 -2.63
CA TRP A 318 -13.75 -7.96 -2.87
C TRP A 318 -14.59 -7.71 -1.63
N ASP A 319 -14.56 -8.62 -0.67
CA ASP A 319 -15.26 -8.45 0.61
C ASP A 319 -14.48 -7.42 1.45
N GLY A 320 -13.14 -7.47 1.45
CA GLY A 320 -12.28 -6.44 2.04
C GLY A 320 -12.58 -5.05 1.48
N TYR A 321 -12.51 -4.89 0.15
CA TYR A 321 -12.88 -3.64 -0.53
C TYR A 321 -14.30 -3.17 -0.18
N SER A 322 -15.30 -4.06 -0.29
CA SER A 322 -16.70 -3.69 -0.01
C SER A 322 -16.92 -3.26 1.44
N ASN A 323 -16.29 -3.93 2.39
CA ASN A 323 -16.38 -3.59 3.80
C ASN A 323 -15.75 -2.23 4.08
N SER A 324 -14.55 -2.01 3.56
CA SER A 324 -13.79 -0.75 3.70
C SER A 324 -14.55 0.45 3.14
N TYR A 325 -15.05 0.34 1.91
CA TYR A 325 -15.82 1.42 1.28
C TYR A 325 -17.12 1.73 2.03
N SER A 326 -17.76 0.72 2.65
CA SER A 326 -18.95 0.94 3.48
C SER A 326 -18.68 1.78 4.73
N LYS A 327 -17.42 1.90 5.14
CA LYS A 327 -16.94 2.74 6.25
C LYS A 327 -16.30 4.05 5.79
N GLY A 328 -16.21 4.27 4.48
CA GLY A 328 -15.52 5.44 3.91
C GLY A 328 -14.01 5.38 4.06
N TYR A 329 -13.43 4.18 4.11
CA TYR A 329 -11.97 3.95 4.13
C TYR A 329 -11.43 3.87 2.69
N ILE A 330 -10.10 3.95 2.55
CA ILE A 330 -9.37 3.86 1.28
C ILE A 330 -8.59 2.53 1.26
N PRO A 331 -9.13 1.47 0.66
CA PRO A 331 -8.58 0.13 0.82
C PRO A 331 -7.50 -0.26 -0.19
N TYR A 332 -6.61 -1.15 0.24
CA TYR A 332 -5.64 -1.90 -0.56
C TYR A 332 -5.61 -3.35 -0.07
N CYS A 333 -6.10 -4.29 -0.89
CA CYS A 333 -6.02 -5.70 -0.55
C CYS A 333 -4.72 -6.30 -1.10
N THR A 334 -3.92 -6.96 -0.28
CA THR A 334 -2.63 -7.54 -0.66
C THR A 334 -2.32 -8.82 0.14
N ARG A 335 -1.04 -9.20 0.25
CA ARG A 335 -0.54 -10.31 1.05
C ARG A 335 0.47 -9.77 2.07
N ARG A 336 0.51 -10.38 3.26
CA ARG A 336 1.32 -9.92 4.39
C ARG A 336 2.81 -9.79 4.12
N SER A 337 3.33 -10.48 3.11
CA SER A 337 4.73 -10.32 2.71
C SER A 337 5.09 -8.98 2.08
N LEU A 338 4.12 -8.24 1.52
CA LEU A 338 4.34 -6.92 0.94
C LEU A 338 5.51 -6.82 -0.07
N GLY A 339 5.88 -7.93 -0.72
CA GLY A 339 7.01 -7.98 -1.66
C GLY A 339 6.68 -7.61 -3.10
N GLN A 340 5.40 -7.42 -3.43
CA GLN A 340 4.95 -7.00 -4.76
C GLN A 340 3.69 -6.14 -4.63
N LEU A 341 3.40 -5.34 -5.65
CA LEU A 341 2.09 -4.74 -5.81
C LEU A 341 1.00 -5.83 -5.86
N THR A 342 -0.18 -5.49 -5.35
CA THR A 342 -1.29 -6.43 -5.30
C THR A 342 -1.65 -6.97 -6.68
N THR A 343 -1.96 -8.27 -6.68
CA THR A 343 -2.60 -8.95 -7.81
C THR A 343 -4.11 -8.91 -7.67
N THR A 344 -4.72 -8.06 -6.86
CA THR A 344 -6.17 -7.89 -6.76
C THR A 344 -6.52 -6.42 -6.63
N PRO A 345 -6.24 -5.59 -7.66
CA PRO A 345 -6.45 -4.14 -7.59
C PRO A 345 -7.89 -3.74 -7.22
N PRO A 346 -8.07 -2.57 -6.57
CA PRO A 346 -9.37 -2.09 -6.12
C PRO A 346 -10.34 -1.82 -7.29
N PRO A 347 -11.67 -1.88 -7.07
CA PRO A 347 -12.64 -1.51 -8.09
C PRO A 347 -12.40 -0.09 -8.63
N GLY A 348 -12.43 0.06 -9.96
CA GLY A 348 -12.18 1.33 -10.65
C GLY A 348 -10.70 1.64 -10.90
N TYR A 349 -9.78 0.80 -10.42
CA TYR A 349 -8.36 0.93 -10.75
C TYR A 349 -8.12 0.65 -12.23
N SER A 350 -7.69 1.69 -12.95
CA SER A 350 -7.35 1.56 -14.37
C SER A 350 -5.98 0.90 -14.53
N VAL A 351 -5.95 -0.25 -15.18
CA VAL A 351 -4.70 -0.82 -15.69
C VAL A 351 -4.35 -0.22 -17.05
N ASP A 352 -3.06 -0.06 -17.33
CA ASP A 352 -2.61 0.33 -18.67
C ASP A 352 -3.12 -0.71 -19.70
N THR A 353 -4.08 -0.29 -20.52
CA THR A 353 -4.80 -1.17 -21.45
C THR A 353 -3.96 -1.67 -22.63
N ASN A 354 -2.69 -1.27 -22.73
CA ASN A 354 -1.79 -1.70 -23.81
C ASN A 354 -1.51 -3.22 -23.84
N ASN A 355 -1.78 -3.96 -22.75
CA ASN A 355 -1.61 -5.42 -22.65
C ASN A 355 -2.93 -6.23 -22.54
N VAL A 356 -4.02 -5.62 -22.98
CA VAL A 356 -5.38 -6.12 -22.75
C VAL A 356 -5.88 -6.94 -23.95
N ILE A 357 -6.25 -8.21 -23.72
CA ILE A 357 -6.91 -9.04 -24.76
C ILE A 357 -8.37 -8.64 -24.84
N VAL A 358 -8.75 -7.85 -25.86
CA VAL A 358 -10.15 -7.48 -26.11
C VAL A 358 -10.88 -8.59 -26.86
N LEU A 359 -11.89 -9.18 -26.23
CA LEU A 359 -12.83 -10.12 -26.85
C LEU A 359 -14.02 -9.34 -27.44
N LYS A 360 -14.01 -9.14 -28.77
CA LYS A 360 -15.06 -8.41 -29.50
C LYS A 360 -16.38 -9.19 -29.61
N SER A 361 -17.47 -8.44 -29.83
CA SER A 361 -18.87 -8.91 -29.91
C SER A 361 -19.10 -10.07 -30.87
N ASP A 362 -18.32 -10.16 -31.94
CA ASP A 362 -18.56 -11.06 -33.06
C ASP A 362 -18.35 -12.55 -32.68
N PHE A 363 -17.74 -12.80 -31.51
CA PHE A 363 -17.54 -14.14 -30.95
C PHE A 363 -18.59 -14.54 -29.89
N ILE A 364 -19.56 -13.67 -29.61
CA ILE A 364 -20.51 -13.85 -28.52
C ILE A 364 -21.72 -14.70 -28.98
N LYS A 365 -21.90 -15.86 -28.36
CA LYS A 365 -23.18 -16.61 -28.44
C LYS A 365 -24.03 -16.35 -27.20
N TYR A 366 -25.01 -15.47 -27.33
CA TYR A 366 -25.98 -15.16 -26.29
C TYR A 366 -27.00 -16.28 -26.09
N LYS A 367 -27.33 -16.58 -24.83
CA LYS A 367 -28.51 -17.37 -24.45
C LYS A 367 -29.15 -16.75 -23.22
N ASP A 368 -30.27 -16.05 -23.39
CA ASP A 368 -31.15 -15.71 -22.28
C ASP A 368 -31.72 -17.00 -21.69
N ARG A 369 -31.47 -17.23 -20.41
CA ARG A 369 -32.15 -18.27 -19.64
C ARG A 369 -32.63 -17.68 -18.32
N LYS A 370 -33.91 -17.28 -18.26
CA LYS A 370 -34.59 -16.88 -17.01
C LYS A 370 -33.71 -15.99 -16.12
N LYS A 371 -33.47 -14.74 -16.54
CA LYS A 371 -32.68 -13.73 -15.82
C LYS A 371 -31.18 -14.03 -15.71
N VAL A 372 -30.65 -14.82 -16.65
CA VAL A 372 -29.21 -15.13 -16.72
C VAL A 372 -28.74 -14.98 -18.15
N ASP A 373 -27.85 -14.04 -18.36
CA ASP A 373 -27.14 -13.84 -19.61
C ASP A 373 -25.94 -14.81 -19.64
N VAL A 374 -25.91 -15.67 -20.66
CA VAL A 374 -24.80 -16.61 -20.86
C VAL A 374 -24.04 -16.21 -22.11
N LEU A 375 -22.79 -15.79 -21.92
CA LEU A 375 -21.82 -15.52 -22.97
C LEU A 375 -20.89 -16.73 -23.14
N LYS A 376 -20.66 -17.13 -24.38
CA LYS A 376 -19.74 -18.21 -24.72
C LYS A 376 -18.83 -17.76 -25.82
N PHE A 377 -17.53 -17.89 -25.57
CA PHE A 377 -16.47 -17.66 -26.52
C PHE A 377 -15.82 -19.01 -26.84
N LYS A 378 -15.56 -19.24 -28.11
CA LYS A 378 -14.87 -20.43 -28.62
C LYS A 378 -13.74 -19.95 -29.50
N ASP A 379 -12.62 -20.66 -29.46
CA ASP A 379 -11.43 -20.31 -30.23
C ASP A 379 -10.98 -18.88 -29.87
N VAL A 380 -11.15 -18.57 -28.57
CA VAL A 380 -10.64 -17.33 -27.96
C VAL A 380 -9.16 -17.32 -28.31
N THR A 381 -8.63 -16.37 -29.07
CA THR A 381 -7.17 -16.27 -29.17
C THR A 381 -6.68 -16.00 -27.75
N PRO A 382 -6.13 -17.01 -27.03
CA PRO A 382 -4.72 -16.89 -26.68
C PRO A 382 -4.03 -18.19 -26.20
N ASP A 383 -2.83 -18.40 -26.69
CA ASP A 383 -1.80 -19.22 -26.02
C ASP A 383 -1.28 -18.57 -24.71
N GLY A 384 -2.12 -17.84 -23.98
CA GLY A 384 -1.74 -17.00 -22.84
C GLY A 384 -2.78 -16.84 -21.73
N LEU A 385 -4.09 -17.09 -21.95
CA LEU A 385 -5.09 -16.97 -20.87
C LEU A 385 -4.85 -17.96 -19.74
N GLU A 386 -4.37 -19.15 -20.08
CA GLU A 386 -4.00 -20.12 -19.07
C GLU A 386 -2.89 -19.57 -18.18
N GLN A 387 -1.85 -18.98 -18.77
CA GLN A 387 -0.73 -18.40 -18.04
C GLN A 387 -1.12 -17.12 -17.29
N LYS A 388 -1.96 -16.26 -17.88
CA LYS A 388 -2.54 -15.10 -17.18
C LYS A 388 -3.29 -15.57 -15.94
N PHE A 389 -4.22 -16.52 -16.05
CA PHE A 389 -4.92 -17.02 -14.86
C PHE A 389 -4.01 -17.74 -13.84
N GLN A 390 -2.93 -18.38 -14.29
CA GLN A 390 -1.89 -18.89 -13.38
C GLN A 390 -1.19 -17.76 -12.61
N ASN A 391 -1.02 -16.61 -13.25
CA ASN A 391 -0.42 -15.41 -12.68
C ASN A 391 -1.44 -14.51 -11.95
N ASN A 392 -2.64 -15.01 -11.67
CA ASN A 392 -3.78 -14.22 -11.16
C ASN A 392 -4.19 -13.12 -12.15
N GLY A 393 -4.43 -13.44 -13.41
CA GLY A 393 -5.08 -12.50 -14.33
C GLY A 393 -6.58 -12.45 -14.06
N ALA A 394 -7.21 -11.30 -14.28
CA ALA A 394 -8.67 -11.14 -14.15
C ALA A 394 -9.36 -10.94 -15.48
N ILE A 395 -10.65 -11.30 -15.54
CA ILE A 395 -11.52 -10.92 -16.66
C ILE A 395 -12.31 -9.68 -16.26
N GLY A 396 -12.08 -8.59 -16.97
CA GLY A 396 -12.88 -7.38 -16.91
C GLY A 396 -14.01 -7.36 -17.95
N ILE A 397 -15.11 -6.71 -17.61
CA ILE A 397 -16.22 -6.40 -18.52
C ILE A 397 -16.46 -4.89 -18.44
N LEU A 398 -16.23 -4.20 -19.56
CA LEU A 398 -16.61 -2.80 -19.72
C LEU A 398 -18.08 -2.74 -20.17
N ASP A 399 -18.90 -2.14 -19.32
CA ASP A 399 -20.24 -1.72 -19.66
C ASP A 399 -20.20 -0.32 -20.30
N GLY A 400 -20.86 -0.14 -21.44
CA GLY A 400 -20.86 1.11 -22.23
C GLY A 400 -21.33 2.35 -21.45
N ASP A 401 -21.98 2.14 -20.31
CA ASP A 401 -22.45 3.18 -19.39
C ASP A 401 -21.52 3.39 -18.16
N THR A 402 -20.19 3.34 -18.33
CA THR A 402 -19.14 3.81 -17.37
C THR A 402 -18.71 2.87 -16.23
N LEU A 403 -19.07 1.58 -16.24
CA LEU A 403 -18.64 0.65 -15.17
C LEU A 403 -17.77 -0.50 -15.68
N GLU A 404 -16.64 -0.68 -14.99
CA GLU A 404 -15.69 -1.76 -15.19
C GLU A 404 -15.93 -2.83 -14.11
N VAL A 405 -16.24 -4.07 -14.52
CA VAL A 405 -16.47 -5.18 -13.58
C VAL A 405 -15.43 -6.26 -13.78
N PHE A 406 -14.62 -6.51 -12.75
CA PHE A 406 -13.59 -7.52 -12.75
C PHE A 406 -14.02 -8.81 -12.07
N TYR A 407 -13.60 -9.93 -12.65
CA TYR A 407 -13.86 -11.26 -12.19
C TYR A 407 -12.57 -12.08 -12.20
N TRP A 408 -12.12 -12.39 -10.99
CA TRP A 408 -10.89 -13.12 -10.73
C TRP A 408 -11.16 -14.62 -10.70
N PRO A 409 -10.57 -15.45 -11.57
CA PRO A 409 -10.71 -16.89 -11.46
C PRO A 409 -10.20 -17.39 -10.11
N GLN A 410 -11.11 -17.77 -9.21
CA GLN A 410 -10.80 -18.13 -7.83
C GLN A 410 -10.05 -19.47 -7.69
N LYS A 411 -10.21 -20.39 -8.65
CA LYS A 411 -9.62 -21.74 -8.54
C LYS A 411 -9.47 -22.46 -9.88
N LEU A 412 -8.40 -23.25 -9.99
CA LEU A 412 -8.23 -24.29 -11.01
C LEU A 412 -8.81 -25.62 -10.53
N GLU A 413 -9.86 -26.12 -11.19
CA GLU A 413 -10.53 -27.38 -10.87
C GLU A 413 -10.15 -28.48 -11.89
N SER A 414 -9.73 -29.66 -11.43
CA SER A 414 -9.60 -30.86 -12.28
C SER A 414 -10.98 -31.46 -12.57
N LYS A 415 -11.31 -31.69 -13.85
CA LYS A 415 -12.56 -32.34 -14.27
C LYS A 415 -12.34 -33.42 -15.31
N ARG A 416 -13.35 -34.28 -15.49
CA ARG A 416 -13.42 -35.23 -16.60
C ARG A 416 -13.36 -34.45 -17.92
N GLY A 417 -12.20 -34.47 -18.57
CA GLY A 417 -11.93 -33.70 -19.79
C GLY A 417 -10.89 -32.57 -19.67
N GLY A 418 -10.27 -32.35 -18.50
CA GLY A 418 -9.14 -31.41 -18.35
C GLY A 418 -9.25 -30.47 -17.15
N LYS A 419 -8.32 -29.52 -17.06
CA LYS A 419 -8.32 -28.45 -16.05
C LYS A 419 -9.34 -27.37 -16.42
N VAL A 420 -9.96 -26.72 -15.44
CA VAL A 420 -10.92 -25.63 -15.64
C VAL A 420 -10.68 -24.51 -14.63
N TRP A 421 -10.39 -23.31 -15.10
CA TRP A 421 -10.36 -22.10 -14.28
C TRP A 421 -11.78 -21.63 -14.01
N LYS A 422 -12.11 -21.28 -12.76
CA LYS A 422 -13.47 -20.94 -12.39
C LYS A 422 -13.57 -19.82 -11.36
N TYR A 423 -14.45 -18.88 -11.65
CA TYR A 423 -15.02 -17.92 -10.68
C TYR A 423 -16.49 -18.28 -10.41
N LYS A 424 -16.95 -18.16 -9.16
CA LYS A 424 -18.38 -18.32 -8.84
C LYS A 424 -18.77 -17.43 -7.67
N LYS A 425 -19.51 -16.36 -7.96
CA LYS A 425 -20.26 -15.59 -6.97
C LYS A 425 -21.76 -15.80 -7.23
N LYS A 426 -22.44 -16.45 -6.27
CA LYS A 426 -23.83 -16.89 -6.43
C LYS A 426 -24.74 -15.68 -6.67
N LYS A 427 -25.55 -15.71 -7.73
CA LYS A 427 -26.42 -14.61 -8.20
C LYS A 427 -25.69 -13.38 -8.79
N ASP A 428 -24.40 -13.46 -9.03
CA ASP A 428 -23.63 -12.40 -9.69
C ASP A 428 -23.04 -12.93 -11.01
N ALA A 429 -21.92 -13.67 -10.95
CA ALA A 429 -21.30 -14.25 -12.13
C ALA A 429 -20.72 -15.66 -11.91
N VAL A 430 -20.63 -16.41 -13.01
CA VAL A 430 -19.86 -17.65 -13.12
C VAL A 430 -18.99 -17.58 -14.35
N ILE A 431 -17.68 -17.58 -14.17
CA ILE A 431 -16.69 -17.66 -15.25
C ILE A 431 -16.07 -19.04 -15.26
N LYS A 432 -15.90 -19.60 -16.46
CA LYS A 432 -15.22 -20.87 -16.68
C LYS A 432 -14.33 -20.80 -17.92
N TYR A 433 -13.04 -21.04 -17.76
CA TYR A 433 -12.14 -21.24 -18.89
C TYR A 433 -11.66 -22.70 -18.93
N ILE A 434 -11.77 -23.32 -20.11
CA ILE A 434 -11.45 -24.72 -20.36
C ILE A 434 -10.31 -24.74 -21.39
N PRO A 435 -9.03 -24.87 -20.95
CA PRO A 435 -7.87 -24.76 -21.82
C PRO A 435 -7.87 -25.79 -22.96
N LYS A 436 -8.22 -27.05 -22.66
CA LYS A 436 -8.26 -28.15 -23.65
C LYS A 436 -9.07 -27.81 -24.91
N ASN A 437 -10.14 -27.03 -24.76
CA ASN A 437 -11.05 -26.68 -25.86
C ASN A 437 -10.97 -25.19 -26.20
N ASN A 438 -9.99 -24.49 -25.65
CA ASN A 438 -9.82 -23.04 -25.74
C ASN A 438 -11.15 -22.28 -25.66
N LYS A 439 -11.87 -22.52 -24.55
CA LYS A 439 -13.28 -22.12 -24.39
C LYS A 439 -13.51 -21.34 -23.12
N LEU A 440 -13.98 -20.11 -23.25
CA LEU A 440 -14.40 -19.25 -22.15
C LEU A 440 -15.92 -19.15 -22.08
N ILE A 441 -16.48 -19.34 -20.88
CA ILE A 441 -17.91 -19.25 -20.60
C ILE A 441 -18.10 -18.28 -19.45
N ILE A 442 -18.89 -17.23 -19.68
CA ILE A 442 -19.25 -16.23 -18.67
C ILE A 442 -20.77 -16.29 -18.52
N LYS A 443 -21.26 -16.53 -17.30
CA LYS A 443 -22.68 -16.45 -16.96
C LYS A 443 -22.89 -15.31 -16.00
N LEU A 444 -23.87 -14.46 -16.26
CA LEU A 444 -24.13 -13.25 -15.49
C LEU A 444 -25.60 -13.24 -15.13
N TRP A 445 -25.91 -12.98 -13.86
CA TRP A 445 -27.28 -12.90 -13.34
C TRP A 445 -27.80 -11.46 -13.33
N LYS A 446 -27.45 -10.69 -14.37
CA LYS A 446 -27.89 -9.31 -14.66
C LYS A 446 -28.09 -9.19 -16.18
N GLN A 447 -29.07 -8.39 -16.61
CA GLN A 447 -29.28 -8.08 -18.02
C GLN A 447 -28.19 -7.14 -18.53
N MET A 448 -27.58 -7.50 -19.65
CA MET A 448 -26.38 -6.87 -20.18
C MET A 448 -26.68 -6.02 -21.44
N PRO A 449 -26.34 -4.72 -21.50
CA PRO A 449 -26.34 -3.91 -22.73
C PRO A 449 -25.51 -4.49 -23.88
N THR A 450 -25.84 -4.08 -25.10
CA THR A 450 -25.38 -4.70 -26.36
C THR A 450 -23.99 -4.27 -26.83
N ASN A 451 -23.45 -3.15 -26.34
CA ASN A 451 -22.15 -2.60 -26.78
C ASN A 451 -21.10 -2.80 -25.69
N ARG A 452 -20.22 -3.80 -25.83
CA ARG A 452 -19.32 -4.22 -24.75
C ARG A 452 -17.95 -4.68 -25.20
N ILE A 453 -16.98 -4.47 -24.30
CA ILE A 453 -15.59 -4.94 -24.39
C ILE A 453 -15.37 -5.87 -23.19
N ILE A 454 -15.10 -7.15 -23.46
CA ILE A 454 -14.60 -8.06 -22.42
C ILE A 454 -13.11 -8.12 -22.59
N TYR A 455 -12.39 -8.09 -21.49
CA TYR A 455 -10.96 -8.09 -21.56
C TYR A 455 -10.29 -8.80 -20.40
N VAL A 456 -9.01 -9.10 -20.56
CA VAL A 456 -8.22 -9.81 -19.55
C VAL A 456 -7.04 -8.95 -19.18
N ILE A 457 -6.86 -8.79 -17.87
CA ILE A 457 -5.75 -8.05 -17.27
C ILE A 457 -4.78 -9.05 -16.64
N ASP A 458 -3.50 -8.69 -16.63
CA ASP A 458 -2.43 -9.45 -15.97
C ASP A 458 -2.47 -9.31 -14.46
#